data_AF-A0A0N4VH36-F1
#
_entry.id   AF-A0A0N4VH36-F1
#
_cell.length_a   1.000
_cell.length_b   1.000
_cell.length_c   1.000
_cell.angle_alpha   90.00
_cell.angle_beta   90.00
_cell.angle_gamma   90.00
#
_symmetry.space_group_name_H-M   'P 1'
#
loop_
_entity.id
_entity.type
_entity.pdbx_description
1 polymer ?
#
loop_
_entity_poly.entity_id
_entity_poly.type
_entity_poly.pdbx_seq_one_letter_code
_entity_poly.pdbx_strand_id
1 'polypeptide(L)'
;MLFSNDAPIIPAFQLPSQRLSTSTSDVRGSVPTTFDRIKRYGSMRSQELAETVAKVAGRAAPPGASTSSTEATPTRKLVSQWEKYNSNIEKIQEEQVKVAARLAEVSKKDEEISSELKKTVASSDEEENLLQEHMQLLNEKDALVRKSEYLNVLEQLADVEHEIADLQKKLGQTSKPRTEDDKKSIDKMMEDLVELVNRKDKLSHKLIQQEAEDEEMIDRDRRTLEAAAHFKRGFEQPVSASRRLITWLKSEIRG
;
A
#
# COMPACT_ATOMS: atom_id res chain seq x y z
N MET A 1 -14.28 18.48 59.73
CA MET A 1 -12.88 18.62 59.31
C MET A 1 -12.81 18.25 57.84
N LEU A 2 -12.28 19.17 57.03
CA LEU A 2 -12.22 19.13 55.57
C LEU A 2 -11.12 18.17 55.13
N PHE A 3 -11.41 17.22 54.26
CA PHE A 3 -10.39 16.45 53.55
C PHE A 3 -10.29 16.99 52.12
N SER A 4 -9.19 17.72 51.89
CA SER A 4 -8.79 18.26 50.60
C SER A 4 -8.36 17.13 49.66
N ASN A 5 -8.95 17.10 48.46
CA ASN A 5 -8.45 16.32 47.34
C ASN A 5 -7.28 17.08 46.69
N ASP A 6 -6.05 16.72 47.02
CA ASP A 6 -4.85 17.13 46.28
C ASP A 6 -4.63 16.16 45.11
N ALA A 7 -5.12 16.53 43.94
CA ALA A 7 -4.68 15.95 42.68
C ALA A 7 -3.43 16.73 42.20
N PRO A 8 -2.29 16.06 41.91
CA PRO A 8 -1.11 16.78 41.43
C PRO A 8 -1.34 17.33 40.02
N ILE A 9 -1.28 18.65 39.92
CA ILE A 9 -1.32 19.43 38.68
C ILE A 9 0.00 19.16 37.93
N ILE A 10 -0.07 18.41 36.82
CA ILE A 10 1.06 18.21 35.91
C ILE A 10 1.29 19.53 35.15
N PRO A 11 2.46 20.18 35.26
CA PRO A 11 2.75 21.38 34.50
C PRO A 11 2.94 21.03 33.02
N ALA A 12 2.29 21.81 32.15
CA ALA A 12 2.44 21.72 30.71
C ALA A 12 3.91 21.84 30.29
N PHE A 13 4.45 20.80 29.64
CA PHE A 13 5.74 20.87 28.97
C PHE A 13 5.66 21.88 27.82
N GLN A 14 6.12 23.10 28.07
CA GLN A 14 6.42 24.09 27.04
C GLN A 14 7.58 23.57 26.19
N LEU A 15 7.31 23.44 24.89
CA LEU A 15 8.32 23.28 23.84
C LEU A 15 9.34 24.42 23.93
N PRO A 16 10.66 24.14 24.00
CA PRO A 16 11.66 25.19 23.82
C PRO A 16 11.69 25.59 22.34
N SER A 17 11.02 26.69 22.01
CA SER A 17 11.26 27.44 20.79
C SER A 17 12.66 28.08 20.89
N GLN A 18 13.68 27.38 20.41
CA GLN A 18 15.00 27.97 20.21
C GLN A 18 14.98 28.83 18.95
N ARG A 19 14.75 30.13 19.16
CA ARG A 19 15.12 31.19 18.22
C ARG A 19 16.66 31.27 18.16
N LEU A 20 17.26 30.73 17.11
CA LEU A 20 18.65 31.05 16.74
C LEU A 20 18.64 32.26 15.81
N SER A 21 18.78 33.45 16.42
CA SER A 21 19.27 34.64 15.75
C SER A 21 20.80 34.57 15.75
N THR A 22 21.43 34.52 14.57
CA THR A 22 22.83 34.92 14.41
C THR A 22 22.93 35.93 13.28
N SER A 23 23.15 37.18 13.66
CA SER A 23 23.47 38.29 12.77
C SER A 23 24.94 38.20 12.36
N THR A 24 25.15 38.13 11.05
CA THR A 24 26.21 38.78 10.23
C THR A 24 27.52 39.22 10.90
N SER A 25 28.66 38.67 10.46
CA SER A 25 29.71 39.46 9.79
C SER A 25 30.77 38.58 9.11
N ASP A 26 31.33 39.14 8.04
CA ASP A 26 32.65 38.88 7.45
C ASP A 26 32.83 37.77 6.40
N VAL A 27 32.60 38.23 5.16
CA VAL A 27 33.10 37.69 3.90
C VAL A 27 34.64 37.78 3.85
N ARG A 28 35.32 36.62 3.83
CA ARG A 28 36.54 36.45 3.04
C ARG A 28 36.85 34.98 2.75
N GLY A 29 36.59 34.59 1.49
CA GLY A 29 37.41 33.62 0.78
C GLY A 29 37.30 32.14 1.16
N SER A 30 36.11 31.54 1.03
CA SER A 30 36.02 30.11 0.70
C SER A 30 34.77 29.89 -0.14
N VAL A 31 34.94 29.59 -1.42
CA VAL A 31 33.86 29.28 -2.35
C VAL A 31 33.16 28.02 -1.82
N PRO A 32 31.84 28.05 -1.53
CA PRO A 32 31.15 26.90 -0.98
C PRO A 32 31.20 25.75 -1.99
N THR A 33 31.84 24.66 -1.57
CA THR A 33 32.05 23.47 -2.40
C THR A 33 30.71 22.85 -2.76
N THR A 34 30.62 22.24 -3.94
CA THR A 34 29.41 21.57 -4.46
C THR A 34 28.82 20.58 -3.46
N PHE A 35 29.70 19.94 -2.68
CA PHE A 35 29.34 18.99 -1.64
C PHE A 35 28.58 19.63 -0.46
N ASP A 36 28.92 20.86 -0.07
CA ASP A 36 28.21 21.58 1.00
C ASP A 36 26.78 21.99 0.61
N ARG A 37 26.54 22.21 -0.68
CA ARG A 37 25.20 22.54 -1.21
C ARG A 37 24.26 21.33 -1.17
N ILE A 38 24.77 20.16 -1.55
CA ILE A 38 24.03 18.89 -1.49
C ILE A 38 23.61 18.58 -0.05
N LYS A 39 24.50 18.81 0.93
CA LYS A 39 24.21 18.55 2.34
C LYS A 39 23.22 19.53 2.97
N ARG A 40 23.16 20.79 2.51
CA ARG A 40 22.23 21.80 3.08
C ARG A 40 20.86 21.81 2.43
N TYR A 41 20.76 21.51 1.14
CA TYR A 41 19.52 21.72 0.37
C TYR A 41 18.89 20.46 -0.21
N GLY A 42 19.48 19.27 -0.03
CA GLY A 42 18.85 17.97 -0.29
C GLY A 42 18.01 17.91 -1.56
N SER A 43 18.67 17.63 -2.70
CA SER A 43 18.16 17.59 -4.08
C SER A 43 18.64 18.77 -4.93
N MET A 44 19.60 18.51 -5.82
CA MET A 44 19.92 19.43 -6.92
C MET A 44 19.08 19.05 -8.14
N ARG A 45 18.53 20.05 -8.83
CA ARG A 45 17.84 19.86 -10.11
C ARG A 45 18.84 19.29 -11.13
N SER A 46 18.39 18.37 -11.98
CA SER A 46 19.20 17.61 -12.96
C SER A 46 20.13 18.47 -13.83
N GLN A 47 19.70 19.68 -14.19
CA GLN A 47 20.51 20.65 -14.94
C GLN A 47 21.75 21.13 -14.16
N GLU A 48 21.64 21.35 -12.85
CA GLU A 48 22.77 21.78 -12.01
C GLU A 48 23.78 20.64 -11.78
N LEU A 49 23.29 19.39 -11.76
CA LEU A 49 24.15 18.19 -11.72
C LEU A 49 24.94 18.04 -13.03
N ALA A 50 24.30 18.22 -14.18
CA ALA A 50 24.97 18.13 -15.47
C ALA A 50 26.07 19.20 -15.61
N GLU A 51 25.79 20.45 -15.21
CA GLU A 51 26.78 21.53 -15.24
C GLU A 51 27.94 21.29 -14.27
N THR A 52 27.68 20.75 -13.08
CA THR A 52 28.75 20.45 -12.10
C THR A 52 29.61 19.26 -12.51
N VAL A 53 29.02 18.21 -13.09
CA VAL A 53 29.75 17.08 -13.69
C VAL A 53 30.61 17.54 -14.87
N ALA A 54 30.09 18.42 -15.73
CA ALA A 54 30.87 18.99 -16.84
C ALA A 54 32.06 19.84 -16.35
N LYS A 55 31.88 20.62 -15.28
CA LYS A 55 32.95 21.43 -14.65
C LYS A 55 34.01 20.57 -13.97
N VAL A 56 33.62 19.48 -13.31
CA VAL A 56 34.55 18.52 -12.67
C VAL A 56 35.30 17.69 -13.71
N ALA A 57 34.67 17.36 -14.83
CA ALA A 57 35.28 16.62 -15.94
C ALA A 57 36.19 17.47 -16.85
N GLY A 58 36.39 18.76 -16.54
CA GLY A 58 37.31 19.64 -17.29
C GLY A 58 36.95 19.85 -18.76
N ARG A 59 35.72 19.51 -19.18
CA ARG A 59 35.25 19.65 -20.56
C ARG A 59 34.40 20.91 -20.68
N ALA A 60 34.89 21.88 -21.46
CA ALA A 60 34.08 23.01 -21.89
C ALA A 60 32.86 22.49 -22.67
N ALA A 61 31.65 22.77 -22.18
CA ALA A 61 30.41 22.46 -22.88
C ALA A 61 30.29 23.37 -24.14
N PRO A 62 29.85 22.85 -25.30
CA PRO A 62 29.60 23.68 -26.47
C PRO A 62 28.33 24.53 -26.27
N PRO A 63 28.30 25.80 -26.72
CA PRO A 63 27.10 26.61 -26.66
C PRO A 63 26.22 26.27 -27.86
N GLY A 64 24.99 25.79 -27.60
CA GLY A 64 23.98 25.62 -28.64
C GLY A 64 23.32 24.26 -28.67
N ALA A 65 22.58 23.92 -27.61
CA ALA A 65 21.53 22.91 -27.69
C ALA A 65 20.27 23.51 -27.07
N SER A 66 19.54 24.27 -27.88
CA SER A 66 18.13 24.56 -27.62
C SER A 66 17.35 23.25 -27.78
N THR A 67 17.19 22.51 -26.69
CA THR A 67 16.22 21.42 -26.61
C THR A 67 15.11 21.87 -25.69
N SER A 68 14.00 22.32 -26.28
CA SER A 68 12.69 22.34 -25.64
C SER A 68 12.35 20.91 -25.23
N SER A 69 12.80 20.54 -24.04
CA SER A 69 12.48 19.28 -23.39
C SER A 69 11.52 19.62 -22.26
N THR A 70 10.24 19.39 -22.52
CA THR A 70 9.29 19.04 -21.48
C THR A 70 9.80 17.74 -20.86
N GLU A 71 10.74 17.85 -19.92
CA GLU A 71 11.14 16.76 -19.03
C GLU A 71 9.96 16.48 -18.11
N ALA A 72 8.99 15.72 -18.64
CA ALA A 72 8.19 14.85 -17.83
C ALA A 72 9.16 14.01 -16.99
N THR A 73 8.94 13.99 -15.69
CA THR A 73 9.54 13.01 -14.78
C THR A 73 9.59 11.66 -15.50
N PRO A 74 10.75 11.02 -15.65
CA PRO A 74 10.81 9.66 -16.15
C PRO A 74 10.23 8.75 -15.07
N THR A 75 8.90 8.72 -14.94
CA THR A 75 8.19 7.55 -14.47
C THR A 75 8.45 6.49 -15.52
N ARG A 76 9.56 5.77 -15.34
CA ARG A 76 9.74 4.45 -15.92
C ARG A 76 8.41 3.75 -15.65
N LYS A 77 7.59 3.54 -16.68
CA LYS A 77 6.29 2.87 -16.56
C LYS A 77 6.60 1.49 -16.00
N LEU A 78 6.57 1.36 -14.68
CA LEU A 78 6.28 0.11 -14.01
C LEU A 78 4.90 -0.21 -14.57
N VAL A 79 4.88 -1.00 -15.63
CA VAL A 79 3.65 -1.63 -16.10
C VAL A 79 3.15 -2.37 -14.87
N SER A 80 2.06 -1.87 -14.30
CA SER A 80 1.62 -2.34 -13.01
C SER A 80 1.30 -3.83 -13.14
N GLN A 81 1.56 -4.63 -12.09
CA GLN A 81 1.38 -6.08 -12.18
C GLN A 81 -0.02 -6.44 -12.71
N TRP A 82 -1.03 -5.68 -12.29
CA TRP A 82 -2.40 -5.81 -12.76
C TRP A 82 -2.61 -5.50 -14.25
N GLU A 83 -1.89 -4.55 -14.86
CA GLU A 83 -2.00 -4.25 -16.31
C GLU A 83 -1.63 -5.46 -17.18
N LYS A 84 -0.72 -6.31 -16.66
CA LYS A 84 -0.33 -7.56 -17.33
C LYS A 84 -1.40 -8.65 -17.16
N TYR A 85 -2.02 -8.76 -15.98
CA TYR A 85 -3.07 -9.74 -15.70
C TYR A 85 -4.39 -9.43 -16.42
N ASN A 86 -4.72 -8.15 -16.58
CA ASN A 86 -5.96 -7.72 -17.24
C ASN A 86 -6.09 -8.22 -18.69
N SER A 87 -4.97 -8.55 -19.34
CA SER A 87 -4.96 -9.08 -20.70
C SER A 87 -5.52 -10.50 -20.87
N ASN A 88 -5.85 -11.21 -19.78
CA ASN A 88 -6.32 -12.59 -19.86
C ASN A 88 -7.41 -12.92 -18.82
N ILE A 89 -8.65 -12.57 -19.17
CA ILE A 89 -9.84 -12.83 -18.34
C ILE A 89 -10.04 -14.30 -17.98
N GLU A 90 -9.74 -15.23 -18.91
CA GLU A 90 -9.87 -16.67 -18.67
C GLU A 90 -8.96 -17.13 -17.53
N LYS A 91 -7.72 -16.60 -17.46
CA LYS A 91 -6.81 -16.89 -16.34
C LYS A 91 -7.30 -16.30 -15.02
N ILE A 92 -7.91 -15.12 -15.04
CA ILE A 92 -8.49 -14.51 -13.82
C ILE A 92 -9.61 -15.42 -13.29
N GLN A 93 -10.50 -15.87 -14.16
CA GLN A 93 -11.61 -16.75 -13.79
C GLN A 93 -11.13 -18.13 -13.30
N GLU A 94 -10.12 -18.72 -13.96
CA GLU A 94 -9.52 -19.97 -13.51
C GLU A 94 -8.91 -19.83 -12.11
N GLU A 95 -8.18 -18.73 -11.84
CA GLU A 95 -7.63 -18.46 -10.52
C GLU A 95 -8.69 -18.18 -9.46
N GLN A 96 -9.80 -17.50 -9.81
CA GLN A 96 -10.93 -17.31 -8.88
C GLN A 96 -11.55 -18.66 -8.47
N VAL A 97 -11.76 -19.57 -9.42
CA VAL A 97 -12.28 -20.92 -9.12
C VAL A 97 -11.34 -21.69 -8.20
N LYS A 98 -10.02 -21.62 -8.44
CA LYS A 98 -9.02 -22.25 -7.56
C LYS A 98 -9.02 -21.64 -6.16
N VAL A 99 -9.08 -20.32 -6.05
CA VAL A 99 -9.14 -19.62 -4.75
C VAL A 99 -10.41 -19.99 -4.00
N ALA A 100 -11.55 -20.02 -4.67
CA ALA A 100 -12.83 -20.41 -4.06
C ALA A 100 -12.81 -21.87 -3.56
N ALA A 101 -12.28 -22.80 -4.36
CA ALA A 101 -12.14 -24.19 -3.96
C ALA A 101 -11.21 -24.34 -2.75
N ARG A 102 -10.08 -23.63 -2.73
CA ARG A 102 -9.15 -23.66 -1.61
C ARG A 102 -9.73 -23.02 -0.35
N LEU A 103 -10.46 -21.91 -0.47
CA LEU A 103 -11.14 -21.25 0.64
C LEU A 103 -12.15 -22.20 1.28
N ALA A 104 -12.95 -22.91 0.48
CA ALA A 104 -13.90 -23.90 0.99
C ALA A 104 -13.21 -25.06 1.73
N GLU A 105 -12.07 -25.53 1.22
CA GLU A 105 -11.26 -26.57 1.88
C GLU A 105 -10.69 -26.09 3.22
N VAL A 106 -10.10 -24.89 3.24
CA VAL A 106 -9.51 -24.29 4.45
C VAL A 106 -10.58 -24.02 5.50
N SER A 107 -11.74 -23.47 5.12
CA SER A 107 -12.86 -23.26 6.04
C SER A 107 -13.38 -24.56 6.64
N LYS A 108 -13.46 -25.63 5.85
CA LYS A 108 -13.85 -26.95 6.37
C LYS A 108 -12.86 -27.46 7.42
N LYS A 109 -11.55 -27.36 7.16
CA LYS A 109 -10.52 -27.76 8.12
C LYS A 109 -10.54 -26.90 9.38
N ASP A 110 -10.75 -25.60 9.23
CA ASP A 110 -10.87 -24.63 10.33
C ASP A 110 -12.04 -24.99 11.27
N GLU A 111 -13.18 -25.41 10.69
CA GLU A 111 -14.33 -25.91 11.44
C GLU A 111 -14.04 -27.24 12.17
N GLU A 112 -13.33 -28.17 11.51
CA GLU A 112 -12.91 -29.44 12.09
C GLU A 112 -11.99 -29.23 13.30
N ILE A 113 -10.93 -28.42 13.14
CA ILE A 113 -10.00 -28.06 14.22
C ILE A 113 -10.71 -27.30 15.34
N SER A 114 -11.61 -26.38 14.99
CA SER A 114 -12.44 -25.68 15.98
C SER A 114 -13.34 -26.62 16.78
N SER A 115 -13.83 -27.70 16.17
CA SER A 115 -14.61 -28.74 16.86
C SER A 115 -13.73 -29.58 17.78
N GLU A 116 -12.51 -29.88 17.36
CA GLU A 116 -11.54 -30.66 18.11
C GLU A 116 -11.00 -29.87 19.32
N LEU A 117 -10.65 -28.60 19.14
CA LEU A 117 -10.26 -27.67 20.22
C LEU A 117 -11.30 -27.58 21.34
N LYS A 118 -12.60 -27.65 21.00
CA LYS A 118 -13.68 -27.64 22.00
C LYS A 118 -13.73 -28.91 22.85
N LYS A 119 -13.18 -30.01 22.36
CA LYS A 119 -13.18 -31.33 23.02
C LYS A 119 -11.87 -31.60 23.76
N THR A 120 -10.76 -30.98 23.35
CA THR A 120 -9.45 -31.18 23.96
C THR A 120 -9.35 -30.58 25.36
N VAL A 121 -8.50 -31.19 26.20
CA VAL A 121 -8.24 -30.73 27.56
C VAL A 121 -7.33 -29.50 27.53
N ALA A 122 -7.71 -28.48 28.30
CA ALA A 122 -6.95 -27.24 28.39
C ALA A 122 -5.50 -27.46 28.89
N SER A 123 -4.56 -26.73 28.29
CA SER A 123 -3.12 -26.79 28.52
C SER A 123 -2.44 -28.12 28.12
N SER A 124 -3.07 -28.90 27.24
CA SER A 124 -2.44 -30.07 26.62
C SER A 124 -1.53 -29.66 25.46
N ASP A 125 -0.44 -30.40 25.23
CA ASP A 125 0.41 -30.22 24.04
C ASP A 125 -0.40 -30.39 22.73
N GLU A 126 -1.44 -31.22 22.77
CA GLU A 126 -2.38 -31.39 21.67
C GLU A 126 -3.22 -30.14 21.39
N GLU A 127 -3.66 -29.43 22.43
CA GLU A 127 -4.36 -28.15 22.29
C GLU A 127 -3.42 -27.08 21.73
N GLU A 128 -2.16 -27.04 22.17
CA GLU A 128 -1.17 -26.09 21.63
C GLU A 128 -0.92 -26.31 20.14
N ASN A 129 -0.78 -27.57 19.70
CA ASN A 129 -0.65 -27.91 18.28
C ASN A 129 -1.89 -27.51 17.48
N LEU A 130 -3.10 -27.82 17.96
CA LEU A 130 -4.35 -27.46 17.29
C LEU A 130 -4.55 -25.93 17.22
N LEU A 131 -4.15 -25.19 18.26
CA LEU A 131 -4.19 -23.73 18.26
C LEU A 131 -3.22 -23.14 17.24
N GLN A 132 -2.02 -23.72 17.10
CA GLN A 132 -1.06 -23.32 16.10
C GLN A 132 -1.59 -23.57 14.69
N GLU A 133 -2.19 -24.73 14.44
CA GLU A 133 -2.79 -25.07 13.14
C GLU A 133 -3.99 -24.18 12.82
N HIS A 134 -4.89 -23.94 13.78
CA HIS A 134 -6.01 -23.01 13.63
C HIS A 134 -5.54 -21.60 13.25
N MET A 135 -4.50 -21.08 13.94
CA MET A 135 -3.92 -19.77 13.60
C MET A 135 -3.33 -19.75 12.17
N GLN A 136 -2.69 -20.85 11.74
CA GLN A 136 -2.19 -20.96 10.37
C GLN A 136 -3.32 -20.96 9.34
N LEU A 137 -4.41 -21.68 9.59
CA LEU A 137 -5.57 -21.70 8.71
C LEU A 137 -6.28 -20.34 8.63
N LEU A 138 -6.37 -19.60 9.75
CA LEU A 138 -6.89 -18.23 9.74
C LEU A 138 -6.05 -17.30 8.86
N ASN A 139 -4.72 -17.34 9.01
CA ASN A 139 -3.81 -16.55 8.17
C ASN A 139 -3.92 -16.95 6.69
N GLU A 140 -4.05 -18.25 6.39
CA GLU A 140 -4.26 -18.74 5.03
C GLU A 140 -5.61 -18.24 4.46
N LYS A 141 -6.68 -18.31 5.25
CA LYS A 141 -8.01 -17.82 4.87
C LYS A 141 -7.98 -16.33 4.55
N ASP A 142 -7.35 -15.53 5.40
CA ASP A 142 -7.22 -14.08 5.19
C ASP A 142 -6.39 -13.75 3.93
N ALA A 143 -5.35 -14.53 3.64
CA ALA A 143 -4.60 -14.40 2.39
C ALA A 143 -5.44 -14.77 1.15
N LEU A 144 -6.25 -15.83 1.23
CA LEU A 144 -7.14 -16.25 0.14
C LEU A 144 -8.25 -15.23 -0.12
N VAL A 145 -8.84 -14.64 0.93
CA VAL A 145 -9.86 -13.59 0.81
C VAL A 145 -9.26 -12.37 0.09
N ARG A 146 -8.10 -11.88 0.51
CA ARG A 146 -7.41 -10.76 -0.18
C ARG A 146 -7.11 -11.08 -1.65
N LYS A 147 -6.63 -12.29 -1.94
CA LYS A 147 -6.41 -12.74 -3.32
C LYS A 147 -7.72 -12.75 -4.13
N SER A 148 -8.82 -13.21 -3.54
CA SER A 148 -10.15 -13.20 -4.17
C SER A 148 -10.63 -11.78 -4.47
N GLU A 149 -10.44 -10.85 -3.53
CA GLU A 149 -10.81 -9.45 -3.71
C GLU A 149 -10.00 -8.79 -4.83
N TYR A 150 -8.70 -9.05 -4.90
CA TYR A 150 -7.82 -8.58 -5.98
C TYR A 150 -8.32 -9.05 -7.35
N LEU A 151 -8.59 -10.36 -7.48
CA LEU A 151 -9.08 -10.95 -8.73
C LEU A 151 -10.45 -10.42 -9.14
N ASN A 152 -11.33 -10.12 -8.18
CA ASN A 152 -12.63 -9.52 -8.45
C ASN A 152 -12.49 -8.07 -8.97
N VAL A 153 -11.57 -7.28 -8.42
CA VAL A 153 -11.30 -5.92 -8.91
C VAL A 153 -10.71 -5.96 -10.33
N LEU A 154 -9.84 -6.93 -10.63
CA LEU A 154 -9.32 -7.16 -11.97
C LEU A 154 -10.43 -7.51 -12.99
N GLU A 155 -11.36 -8.39 -12.62
CA GLU A 155 -12.49 -8.74 -13.49
C GLU A 155 -13.37 -7.51 -13.79
N GLN A 156 -13.72 -6.74 -12.76
CA GLN A 156 -14.47 -5.49 -12.95
C GLN A 156 -13.73 -4.48 -13.84
N LEU A 157 -12.40 -4.46 -13.78
CA LEU A 157 -11.60 -3.59 -14.63
C LEU A 157 -11.65 -4.04 -16.10
N ALA A 158 -11.57 -5.35 -16.35
CA ALA A 158 -11.71 -5.92 -17.68
C ALA A 158 -13.08 -5.61 -18.29
N ASP A 159 -14.16 -5.74 -17.51
CA ASP A 159 -15.52 -5.41 -17.95
C ASP A 159 -15.65 -3.93 -18.33
N VAL A 160 -15.16 -3.03 -17.46
CA VAL A 160 -15.19 -1.59 -17.74
C VAL A 160 -14.37 -1.24 -18.99
N GLU A 161 -13.22 -1.88 -19.21
CA GLU A 161 -12.44 -1.68 -20.42
C GLU A 161 -13.18 -2.15 -21.69
N HIS A 162 -13.89 -3.28 -21.60
CA HIS A 162 -14.73 -3.77 -22.68
C HIS A 162 -15.88 -2.80 -22.98
N GLU A 163 -16.58 -2.30 -21.95
CA GLU A 163 -17.66 -1.32 -22.09
C GLU A 163 -17.17 0.01 -22.71
N ILE A 164 -15.99 0.49 -22.31
CA ILE A 164 -15.32 1.65 -22.91
C ILE A 164 -15.07 1.40 -24.40
N ALA A 165 -14.49 0.25 -24.75
CA ALA A 165 -14.18 -0.08 -26.14
C ALA A 165 -15.46 -0.17 -27.01
N ASP A 166 -16.52 -0.77 -26.47
CA ASP A 166 -17.81 -0.86 -27.14
C ASP A 166 -18.47 0.50 -27.34
N LEU A 167 -18.45 1.37 -26.33
CA LEU A 167 -18.99 2.73 -26.45
C LEU A 167 -18.17 3.59 -27.41
N GLN A 168 -16.84 3.50 -27.38
CA GLN A 168 -15.97 4.18 -28.34
C GLN A 168 -16.25 3.72 -29.78
N LYS A 169 -16.47 2.42 -29.98
CA LYS A 169 -16.85 1.87 -31.29
C LYS A 169 -18.22 2.39 -31.75
N LYS A 170 -19.22 2.41 -30.87
CA LYS A 170 -20.56 2.97 -31.16
C LYS A 170 -20.45 4.46 -31.53
N LEU A 171 -19.70 5.24 -30.75
CA LEU A 171 -19.50 6.67 -30.99
C LEU A 171 -18.79 6.94 -32.33
N GLY A 172 -17.81 6.10 -32.69
CA GLY A 172 -17.14 6.17 -33.99
C GLY A 172 -18.04 5.81 -35.17
N GLN A 173 -19.03 4.93 -34.98
CA GLN A 173 -20.03 4.60 -36.00
C GLN A 173 -21.10 5.68 -36.15
N THR A 174 -21.43 6.42 -35.09
CA THR A 174 -22.34 7.57 -35.11
C THR A 174 -21.63 8.84 -35.62
N SER A 175 -21.02 8.76 -36.81
CA SER A 175 -20.03 9.75 -37.25
C SER A 175 -20.58 11.14 -37.59
N LYS A 176 -21.91 11.33 -37.68
CA LYS A 176 -22.58 12.64 -37.83
C LYS A 176 -23.99 12.62 -37.24
N PRO A 177 -24.33 13.50 -36.27
CA PRO A 177 -25.71 13.67 -35.83
C PRO A 177 -26.54 14.27 -36.98
N ARG A 178 -27.61 13.60 -37.36
CA ARG A 178 -28.54 14.07 -38.40
C ARG A 178 -29.79 14.72 -37.80
N THR A 179 -30.09 14.37 -36.56
CA THR A 179 -31.29 14.78 -35.81
C THR A 179 -30.89 15.35 -34.44
N GLU A 180 -31.74 16.17 -33.83
CA GLU A 180 -31.56 16.60 -32.43
C GLU A 180 -31.53 15.41 -31.45
N ASP A 181 -32.27 14.35 -31.73
CA ASP A 181 -32.23 13.12 -30.95
C ASP A 181 -30.88 12.38 -31.08
N ASP A 182 -30.23 12.47 -32.24
CA ASP A 182 -28.88 11.91 -32.43
C ASP A 182 -27.85 12.68 -31.61
N LYS A 183 -27.98 14.02 -31.51
CA LYS A 183 -27.11 14.85 -30.67
C LYS A 183 -27.25 14.47 -29.20
N LYS A 184 -28.49 14.38 -28.69
CA LYS A 184 -28.76 13.96 -27.31
C LYS A 184 -28.23 12.56 -27.03
N SER A 185 -28.35 11.64 -28.00
CA SER A 185 -27.80 10.30 -27.87
C SER A 185 -26.26 10.29 -27.81
N ILE A 186 -25.61 11.12 -28.63
CA ILE A 186 -24.15 11.29 -28.61
C ILE A 186 -23.68 11.91 -27.29
N ASP A 187 -24.34 12.97 -26.83
CA ASP A 187 -24.03 13.62 -25.56
C ASP A 187 -24.15 12.64 -24.39
N LYS A 188 -25.20 11.81 -24.38
CA LYS A 188 -25.35 10.74 -23.39
C LYS A 188 -24.23 9.72 -23.47
N MET A 189 -23.87 9.24 -24.67
CA MET A 189 -22.76 8.28 -24.82
C MET A 189 -21.41 8.87 -24.40
N MET A 190 -21.20 10.18 -24.56
CA MET A 190 -20.00 10.86 -24.05
C MET A 190 -19.99 10.94 -22.52
N GLU A 191 -21.14 11.25 -21.90
CA GLU A 191 -21.27 11.25 -20.44
C GLU A 191 -21.00 9.84 -19.87
N ASP A 192 -21.65 8.82 -20.42
CA ASP A 192 -21.46 7.42 -20.04
C ASP A 192 -19.97 7.00 -20.18
N LEU A 193 -19.28 7.47 -21.23
CA LEU A 193 -17.86 7.22 -21.42
C LEU A 193 -17.00 7.88 -20.34
N VAL A 194 -17.30 9.12 -19.95
CA VAL A 194 -16.60 9.81 -18.86
C VAL A 194 -16.81 9.09 -17.53
N GLU A 195 -18.03 8.63 -17.25
CA GLU A 195 -18.34 7.84 -16.06
C GLU A 195 -17.53 6.54 -16.02
N LEU A 196 -17.45 5.82 -17.14
CA LEU A 196 -16.67 4.58 -17.21
C LEU A 196 -15.16 4.80 -17.08
N VAL A 197 -14.61 5.86 -17.69
CA VAL A 197 -13.19 6.21 -17.53
C VAL A 197 -12.88 6.55 -16.06
N ASN A 198 -13.77 7.30 -15.41
CA ASN A 198 -13.64 7.60 -13.98
C ASN A 198 -13.74 6.33 -13.12
N ARG A 199 -14.62 5.39 -13.49
CA ARG A 199 -14.72 4.09 -12.82
C ARG A 199 -13.44 3.26 -12.99
N LYS A 200 -12.89 3.20 -14.21
CA LYS A 200 -11.61 2.55 -14.50
C LYS A 200 -10.49 3.13 -13.64
N ASP A 201 -10.41 4.45 -13.53
CA ASP A 201 -9.39 5.12 -12.74
C ASP A 201 -9.49 4.75 -11.26
N LYS A 202 -10.71 4.73 -10.70
CA LYS A 202 -10.95 4.29 -9.31
C LYS A 202 -10.54 2.84 -9.07
N LEU A 203 -10.87 1.93 -9.98
CA LEU A 203 -10.50 0.51 -9.88
C LEU A 203 -8.97 0.33 -9.97
N SER A 204 -8.32 1.09 -10.86
CA SER A 204 -6.85 1.10 -11.00
C SER A 204 -6.17 1.57 -9.71
N HIS A 205 -6.67 2.66 -9.11
CA HIS A 205 -6.17 3.15 -7.82
C HIS A 205 -6.39 2.14 -6.69
N LYS A 206 -7.55 1.46 -6.67
CA LYS A 206 -7.83 0.41 -5.68
C LYS A 206 -6.81 -0.73 -5.75
N LEU A 207 -6.43 -1.17 -6.95
CA LEU A 207 -5.41 -2.22 -7.14
C LEU A 207 -4.04 -1.76 -6.64
N ILE A 208 -3.64 -0.54 -6.98
CA ILE A 208 -2.36 0.03 -6.51
C ILE A 208 -2.32 0.13 -4.99
N GLN A 209 -3.41 0.58 -4.37
CA GLN A 209 -3.51 0.67 -2.92
C GLN A 209 -3.42 -0.70 -2.27
N GLN A 210 -4.17 -1.68 -2.78
CA GLN A 210 -4.15 -3.05 -2.26
C GLN A 210 -2.77 -3.69 -2.37
N GLU A 211 -2.07 -3.50 -3.50
CA GLU A 211 -0.69 -3.98 -3.69
C GLU A 211 0.27 -3.34 -2.66
N ALA A 212 0.14 -2.03 -2.42
CA ALA A 212 0.94 -1.34 -1.42
C ALA A 212 0.65 -1.81 0.02
N GLU A 213 -0.61 -2.08 0.35
CA GLU A 213 -1.01 -2.62 1.66
C GLU A 213 -0.46 -4.04 1.89
N ASP A 214 -0.48 -4.88 0.86
CA ASP A 214 0.08 -6.24 0.91
C ASP A 214 1.60 -6.22 1.09
N GLU A 215 2.30 -5.34 0.38
CA GLU A 215 3.75 -5.12 0.57
C GLU A 215 4.06 -4.63 1.99
N GLU A 216 3.30 -3.67 2.51
CA GLU A 216 3.51 -3.15 3.86
C GLU A 216 3.29 -4.22 4.92
N MET A 217 2.28 -5.07 4.75
CA MET A 217 1.99 -6.17 5.67
C MET A 217 3.13 -7.18 5.70
N ILE A 218 3.67 -7.59 4.54
CA ILE A 218 4.86 -8.47 4.47
C ILE A 218 6.04 -7.83 5.20
N ASP A 219 6.21 -6.53 5.04
CA ASP A 219 7.29 -5.78 5.66
C ASP A 219 7.13 -5.68 7.19
N ARG A 220 5.89 -5.57 7.68
CA ARG A 220 5.57 -5.64 9.12
C ARG A 220 5.86 -7.03 9.69
N ASP A 221 5.51 -8.10 8.98
CA ASP A 221 5.80 -9.47 9.39
C ASP A 221 7.31 -9.71 9.48
N ARG A 222 8.07 -9.26 8.47
CA ARG A 222 9.54 -9.30 8.48
C ARG A 222 10.12 -8.57 9.69
N ARG A 223 9.68 -7.33 9.96
CA ARG A 223 10.14 -6.56 11.14
C ARG A 223 9.79 -7.25 12.46
N THR A 224 8.65 -7.92 12.53
CA THR A 224 8.22 -8.66 13.72
C THR A 224 9.12 -9.88 13.96
N LEU A 225 9.46 -10.62 12.90
CA LEU A 225 10.40 -11.73 12.96
C LEU A 225 11.82 -11.27 13.34
N GLU A 226 12.30 -10.15 12.77
CA GLU A 226 13.58 -9.55 13.13
C GLU A 226 13.61 -9.11 14.61
N ALA A 227 12.55 -8.46 15.09
CA ALA A 227 12.44 -8.07 16.49
C ALA A 227 12.43 -9.29 17.44
N ALA A 228 11.73 -10.36 17.06
CA ALA A 228 11.73 -11.61 17.82
C ALA A 228 13.12 -12.28 17.83
N ALA A 229 13.82 -12.28 16.69
CA ALA A 229 15.17 -12.85 16.58
C ALA A 229 16.21 -12.05 17.38
N HIS A 230 16.04 -10.74 17.50
CA HIS A 230 16.91 -9.86 18.28
C HIS A 230 16.54 -9.78 19.77
N PHE A 231 15.48 -10.45 20.21
CA PHE A 231 15.07 -10.48 21.61
C PHE A 231 16.06 -11.31 22.45
N LYS A 232 17.05 -10.64 23.06
CA LYS A 232 17.88 -11.24 24.11
C LYS A 232 17.07 -11.33 25.39
N ARG A 233 16.63 -12.54 25.74
CA ARG A 233 15.89 -12.84 26.97
C ARG A 233 16.76 -12.47 28.19
N GLY A 234 16.49 -11.31 28.80
CA GLY A 234 16.98 -10.98 30.14
C GLY A 234 16.44 -11.98 31.15
N PHE A 235 17.20 -12.23 32.21
CA PHE A 235 16.99 -13.25 33.25
C PHE A 235 15.79 -12.98 34.18
N GLU A 236 14.68 -12.46 33.66
CA GLU A 236 13.43 -12.31 34.42
C GLU A 236 12.34 -13.15 33.76
N GLN A 237 11.76 -14.08 34.53
CA GLN A 237 10.66 -14.93 34.09
C GLN A 237 9.46 -14.09 33.65
N PRO A 238 9.07 -14.08 32.37
CA PRO A 238 7.81 -13.49 31.98
C PRO A 238 6.72 -14.55 32.08
N VAL A 239 5.58 -14.15 32.65
CA VAL A 239 4.31 -14.89 32.56
C VAL A 239 4.09 -15.25 31.09
N SER A 240 4.08 -16.55 30.79
CA SER A 240 4.08 -17.10 29.42
C SER A 240 3.08 -16.38 28.50
N ALA A 241 3.52 -16.05 27.28
CA ALA A 241 2.67 -15.45 26.25
C ALA A 241 1.38 -16.25 26.02
N SER A 242 1.44 -17.58 26.20
CA SER A 242 0.26 -18.46 26.17
C SER A 242 -0.82 -18.06 27.17
N ARG A 243 -0.46 -17.61 28.39
CA ARG A 243 -1.44 -17.17 29.40
C ARG A 243 -2.16 -15.89 29.00
N ARG A 244 -1.51 -15.00 28.25
CA ARG A 244 -2.11 -13.73 27.78
C ARG A 244 -3.13 -13.97 26.68
N LEU A 245 -2.80 -14.82 25.70
CA LEU A 245 -3.71 -15.21 24.62
C LEU A 245 -4.93 -15.97 25.14
N ILE A 246 -4.73 -16.91 26.08
CA ILE A 246 -5.83 -17.67 26.72
C ILE A 246 -6.81 -16.74 27.45
N THR A 247 -6.33 -15.66 28.06
CA THR A 247 -7.19 -14.73 28.80
C THR A 247 -8.05 -13.88 27.84
N TRP A 248 -7.50 -13.47 26.70
CA TRP A 248 -8.21 -12.67 25.70
C TRP A 248 -9.26 -13.51 24.93
N LEU A 249 -8.93 -14.73 24.53
CA LEU A 249 -9.90 -15.62 23.87
C LEU A 249 -11.04 -16.03 24.80
N LYS A 250 -10.77 -16.23 26.10
CA LYS A 250 -11.83 -16.50 27.09
C LYS A 250 -12.78 -15.34 27.33
N SER A 251 -12.35 -14.09 27.12
CA SER A 251 -13.26 -12.94 27.20
C SER A 251 -14.18 -12.82 25.98
N GLU A 252 -13.73 -13.26 24.79
CA GLU A 252 -14.53 -13.16 23.56
C GLU A 252 -15.63 -14.23 23.47
N ILE A 253 -15.38 -15.43 24.01
CA ILE A 253 -16.33 -16.57 23.96
C ILE A 253 -17.46 -16.43 25.01
N ARG A 254 -17.31 -15.54 25.99
CA ARG A 254 -18.29 -15.34 27.08
C ARG A 254 -19.16 -14.08 26.90
N GLY A 255 -19.02 -13.40 25.76
CA GLY A 255 -19.87 -12.29 25.30
C GLY A 255 -21.07 -12.76 24.51
#